data_AF-A0A1H2MHS7-F1
#
_entry.id   AF-A0A1H2MHS7-F1
#
_cell.length_a   1.000
_cell.length_b   1.000
_cell.length_c   1.000
_cell.angle_alpha   90.00
_cell.angle_beta   90.00
_cell.angle_gamma   90.00
#
_symmetry.space_group_name_H-M   'P 1'
#
loop_
_entity.id
_entity.type
_entity.pdbx_description
1 polymer ?
#
loop_
_entity_poly.entity_id
_entity_poly.type
_entity_poly.pdbx_seq_one_letter_code
_entity_poly.pdbx_strand_id
1 'polypeptide(L)'
;MDAVDRAVADAAAGRTQLARRRLQGYLVDRSDDLDARALLAGLYRADGHRDEAGRWGWFGAADPEEVAAYEHQCAHRMTPSWTATSILRGLRWRAPLEDAPPHVREALQDLARRSAEESARWERAAHPLRTVLERLRRWWR
;
A
#
# COMPACT_ATOMS: atom_id res chain seq x y z
N MET A 1 -13.14 23.79 11.71
CA MET A 1 -11.95 23.53 10.88
C MET A 1 -11.71 22.04 10.91
N ASP A 2 -11.86 21.38 9.76
CA ASP A 2 -11.74 19.93 9.65
C ASP A 2 -10.27 19.47 9.82
N ALA A 3 -10.02 18.17 9.96
CA ALA A 3 -8.69 17.59 10.07
C ALA A 3 -7.79 17.93 8.87
N VAL A 4 -8.35 17.94 7.65
CA VAL A 4 -7.64 18.30 6.41
C VAL A 4 -7.26 19.77 6.41
N ASP A 5 -8.19 20.69 6.72
CA ASP A 5 -7.91 22.12 6.81
C ASP A 5 -6.76 22.43 7.79
N ARG A 6 -6.76 21.75 8.95
CA ARG A 6 -5.68 21.87 9.93
C ARG A 6 -4.35 21.38 9.38
N ALA A 7 -4.35 20.28 8.63
CA ALA A 7 -3.14 19.77 8.01
C ALA A 7 -2.60 20.74 6.94
N VAL A 8 -3.47 21.35 6.14
CA VAL A 8 -3.09 22.39 5.17
C VAL A 8 -2.47 23.59 5.87
N ALA A 9 -3.10 24.10 6.94
CA ALA A 9 -2.57 25.20 7.73
C ALA A 9 -1.21 24.85 8.38
N ASP A 10 -1.06 23.61 8.88
CA ASP A 10 0.21 23.12 9.42
C ASP A 10 1.30 23.06 8.35
N ALA A 11 0.97 22.58 7.15
CA ALA A 11 1.90 22.54 6.02
C ALA A 11 2.33 23.95 5.59
N ALA A 12 1.39 24.89 5.47
CA ALA A 12 1.66 26.29 5.14
C ALA A 12 2.55 26.98 6.19
N ALA A 13 2.45 26.57 7.46
CA ALA A 13 3.30 27.03 8.55
C ALA A 13 4.65 26.30 8.65
N GLY A 14 5.01 25.46 7.67
CA GLY A 14 6.26 24.68 7.68
C GLY A 14 6.26 23.50 8.67
N ARG A 15 5.13 23.18 9.29
CA ARG A 15 4.97 22.05 10.24
C ARG A 15 4.65 20.74 9.50
N THR A 16 5.45 20.40 8.48
CA THR A 16 5.22 19.27 7.56
C THR A 16 4.97 17.94 8.26
N GLN A 17 5.76 17.61 9.29
CA GLN A 17 5.60 16.36 10.03
C GLN A 17 4.26 16.29 10.78
N LEU A 18 3.78 17.41 11.31
CA LEU A 18 2.48 17.48 11.99
C LEU A 18 1.33 17.35 10.97
N ALA A 19 1.44 18.04 9.82
CA ALA A 19 0.50 17.92 8.72
C ALA A 19 0.35 16.47 8.23
N ARG A 20 1.48 15.77 8.02
CA ARG A 20 1.47 14.34 7.65
C ARG A 20 0.77 13.47 8.67
N ARG A 21 1.09 13.61 9.96
CA ARG A 21 0.45 12.80 11.03
C ARG A 21 -1.06 13.02 11.05
N ARG A 22 -1.52 14.26 10.86
CA ARG A 22 -2.96 14.57 10.80
C ARG A 22 -3.62 13.90 9.59
N LEU A 23 -3.04 14.02 8.40
CA LEU A 23 -3.57 13.38 7.20
C LEU A 23 -3.58 11.85 7.31
N GLN A 24 -2.51 11.26 7.84
CA GLN A 24 -2.45 9.82 8.09
C GLN A 24 -3.52 9.36 9.07
N GLY A 25 -3.78 10.14 10.13
CA GLY A 25 -4.86 9.88 11.09
C GLY A 25 -6.24 9.98 10.45
N TYR A 26 -6.47 11.03 9.66
CA TYR A 26 -7.71 11.23 8.90
C TYR A 26 -8.00 10.08 7.93
N LEU A 27 -6.98 9.65 7.18
CA LEU A 27 -7.08 8.56 6.19
C LEU A 27 -7.26 7.17 6.83
N VAL A 28 -7.16 7.01 8.15
CA VAL A 28 -7.50 5.74 8.82
C VAL A 28 -8.98 5.41 8.65
N ASP A 29 -9.84 6.43 8.76
CA ASP A 29 -11.30 6.30 8.70
C ASP A 29 -11.86 6.74 7.34
N ARG A 30 -11.10 7.53 6.57
CA ARG A 30 -11.49 8.10 5.27
C ARG A 30 -10.53 7.67 4.18
N SER A 31 -10.30 6.36 4.06
CA SER A 31 -9.27 5.81 3.16
C SER A 31 -9.51 6.08 1.67
N ASP A 32 -10.76 6.42 1.33
CA ASP A 32 -11.31 6.73 0.03
C ASP A 32 -11.20 8.20 -0.38
N ASP A 33 -10.81 9.08 0.54
CA ASP A 33 -10.61 10.51 0.24
C ASP A 33 -9.34 10.69 -0.60
N LEU A 34 -9.50 10.67 -1.93
CA LEU A 34 -8.41 10.77 -2.89
C LEU A 34 -7.69 12.12 -2.84
N ASP A 35 -8.38 13.20 -2.47
CA ASP A 35 -7.78 14.52 -2.35
C ASP A 35 -6.84 14.58 -1.14
N ALA A 36 -7.27 14.04 0.01
CA ALA A 36 -6.42 13.94 1.19
C ALA A 36 -5.21 13.02 0.94
N ARG A 37 -5.38 11.94 0.16
CA ARG A 37 -4.27 11.08 -0.28
C ARG A 37 -3.30 11.82 -1.19
N ALA A 38 -3.80 12.57 -2.18
CA ALA A 38 -2.97 13.36 -3.09
C ALA A 38 -2.20 14.46 -2.35
N LEU A 39 -2.84 15.13 -1.39
CA LEU A 39 -2.19 16.11 -0.52
C LEU A 39 -1.05 15.47 0.29
N LEU A 40 -1.29 14.30 0.90
CA LEU A 40 -0.26 13.58 1.65
C LEU A 40 0.90 13.15 0.75
N ALA A 41 0.62 12.67 -0.46
CA ALA A 41 1.64 12.36 -1.46
C ALA A 41 2.49 13.59 -1.81
N GLY A 42 1.84 14.75 -2.03
CA GLY A 42 2.52 16.02 -2.29
C GLY A 42 3.45 16.45 -1.15
N LEU A 43 3.03 16.25 0.11
CA LEU A 43 3.89 16.51 1.26
C LEU A 43 5.12 15.60 1.26
N TYR A 44 4.97 14.30 0.98
CA TYR A 44 6.11 13.38 0.91
C TYR A 44 7.07 13.69 -0.24
N ARG A 45 6.52 14.04 -1.41
CA ARG A 45 7.28 14.48 -2.57
C ARG A 45 8.14 15.69 -2.26
N ALA A 46 7.60 16.66 -1.52
CA ALA A 46 8.34 17.88 -1.14
C ALA A 46 9.59 17.60 -0.28
N ASP A 47 9.60 16.52 0.52
CA ASP A 47 10.77 16.10 1.32
C ASP A 47 11.61 15.02 0.61
N GLY A 48 11.32 14.69 -0.65
CA GLY A 48 12.07 13.70 -1.43
C GLY A 48 11.75 12.23 -1.14
N HIS A 49 10.69 11.95 -0.37
CA HIS A 49 10.24 10.58 -0.09
C HIS A 49 9.36 10.02 -1.22
N ARG A 50 10.00 9.68 -2.35
CA ARG A 50 9.31 9.23 -3.57
C ARG A 50 8.48 7.95 -3.39
N ASP A 51 8.94 7.04 -2.54
CA ASP A 51 8.25 5.79 -2.20
C ASP A 51 6.93 6.05 -1.46
N GLU A 52 6.93 6.93 -0.46
CA GLU A 52 5.69 7.30 0.24
C GLU A 52 4.79 8.18 -0.66
N ALA A 53 5.37 9.04 -1.50
CA ALA A 53 4.60 9.78 -2.50
C ALA A 53 3.86 8.82 -3.47
N GLY A 54 4.55 7.79 -3.95
CA GLY A 54 3.97 6.73 -4.80
C GLY A 54 2.87 5.95 -4.10
N ARG A 55 3.09 5.58 -2.84
CA ARG A 55 2.10 4.88 -2.01
C ARG A 55 0.81 5.68 -1.83
N TRP A 56 0.92 6.93 -1.42
CA TRP A 56 -0.26 7.75 -1.15
C TRP A 56 -0.93 8.21 -2.43
N GLY A 57 -0.16 8.49 -3.48
CA GLY A 57 -0.64 8.93 -4.80
C GLY A 57 -1.05 7.82 -5.76
N TRP A 58 -0.92 6.53 -5.38
CA TRP A 58 -1.13 5.35 -6.23
C TRP A 58 -2.35 5.39 -7.15
N PHE A 59 -3.45 5.98 -6.67
CA PHE A 59 -4.72 6.02 -7.39
C PHE A 59 -4.88 7.19 -8.37
N GLY A 60 -3.82 7.95 -8.66
CA GLY A 60 -3.85 8.95 -9.74
C GLY A 60 -2.98 10.19 -9.56
N ALA A 61 -2.39 10.40 -8.38
CA ALA A 61 -1.54 11.55 -8.10
C ALA A 61 -0.03 11.23 -8.11
N ALA A 62 0.33 9.95 -8.21
CA ALA A 62 1.72 9.50 -8.31
C ALA A 62 2.19 9.47 -9.76
N ASP A 63 3.44 9.88 -9.99
CA ASP A 63 4.11 9.69 -11.28
C ASP A 63 4.70 8.27 -11.41
N PRO A 64 5.14 7.84 -12.61
CA PRO A 64 5.69 6.50 -12.81
C PRO A 64 6.95 6.20 -11.97
N GLU A 65 7.79 7.20 -11.68
CA GLU A 65 9.00 7.01 -10.88
C GLU A 65 8.66 6.77 -9.40
N GLU A 66 7.66 7.47 -8.89
CA GLU A 66 7.13 7.31 -7.54
C GLU A 66 6.46 5.95 -7.36
N VAL A 67 5.67 5.51 -8.33
CA VAL A 67 5.09 4.15 -8.35
C VAL A 67 6.21 3.11 -8.32
N ALA A 68 7.21 3.23 -9.19
CA ALA A 68 8.34 2.31 -9.22
C ALA A 68 9.14 2.30 -7.91
N ALA A 69 9.34 3.46 -7.28
CA ALA A 69 10.02 3.56 -5.99
C ALA A 69 9.24 2.83 -4.88
N TYR A 70 7.91 2.96 -4.87
CA TYR A 70 7.07 2.26 -3.90
C TYR A 70 7.04 0.75 -4.14
N GLU A 71 6.90 0.31 -5.40
CA GLU A 71 6.95 -1.11 -5.76
C GLU A 71 8.30 -1.73 -5.37
N HIS A 72 9.40 -1.03 -5.66
CA HIS A 72 10.74 -1.44 -5.24
C HIS A 72 10.84 -1.57 -3.72
N GLN A 73 10.35 -0.60 -2.95
CA GLN A 73 10.33 -0.69 -1.49
C GLN A 73 9.53 -1.91 -1.01
N CYS A 74 8.38 -2.19 -1.62
CA CYS A 74 7.54 -3.32 -1.26
C CYS A 74 8.21 -4.67 -1.56
N ALA A 75 8.92 -4.79 -2.68
CA ALA A 75 9.70 -5.98 -3.02
C ALA A 75 10.82 -6.30 -2.02
N HIS A 76 11.35 -5.27 -1.33
CA HIS A 76 12.46 -5.41 -0.37
C HIS A 76 12.01 -5.56 1.09
N ARG A 77 10.77 -5.16 1.45
CA ARG A 77 10.27 -5.25 2.83
C ARG A 77 9.87 -6.66 3.27
N MET A 78 9.56 -7.55 2.33
CA MET A 78 9.14 -8.92 2.60
C MET A 78 9.91 -9.90 1.74
N THR A 79 9.58 -11.19 1.86
CA THR A 79 10.02 -12.19 0.90
C THR A 79 9.68 -11.69 -0.51
N PRO A 80 10.64 -11.65 -1.46
CA PRO A 80 10.50 -10.97 -2.75
C PRO A 80 9.23 -11.31 -3.53
N SER A 81 8.67 -12.48 -3.30
CA SER A 81 7.46 -12.97 -3.97
C SER A 81 6.14 -12.61 -3.26
N TRP A 82 6.12 -11.60 -2.37
CA TRP A 82 4.91 -11.03 -1.73
C TRP A 82 4.74 -9.52 -2.04
N THR A 83 5.08 -9.10 -3.27
CA THR A 83 5.14 -7.68 -3.62
C THR A 83 3.74 -7.07 -3.72
N ALA A 84 2.82 -7.67 -4.48
CA ALA A 84 1.44 -7.18 -4.62
C ALA A 84 0.70 -7.21 -3.26
N THR A 85 0.97 -8.25 -2.47
CA THR A 85 0.45 -8.35 -1.10
C THR A 85 0.94 -7.20 -0.21
N SER A 86 2.22 -6.81 -0.33
CA SER A 86 2.80 -5.70 0.42
C SER A 86 2.25 -4.34 -0.03
N ILE A 87 2.02 -4.17 -1.33
CA ILE A 87 1.38 -2.98 -1.90
C ILE A 87 -0.04 -2.83 -1.33
N LEU A 88 -0.90 -3.85 -1.45
CA LEU A 88 -2.28 -3.81 -0.92
C LEU A 88 -2.33 -3.39 0.55
N ARG A 89 -1.49 -4.00 1.40
CA ARG A 89 -1.43 -3.64 2.82
C ARG A 89 -0.96 -2.21 3.04
N GLY A 90 0.02 -1.75 2.28
CA GLY A 90 0.55 -0.41 2.41
C GLY A 90 -0.43 0.67 1.93
N LEU A 91 -1.24 0.42 0.90
CA LEU A 91 -2.25 1.37 0.43
C LEU A 91 -3.31 1.69 1.49
N ARG A 92 -3.54 0.78 2.45
CA ARG A 92 -4.47 0.94 3.58
C ARG A 92 -5.90 1.31 3.15
N TRP A 93 -6.33 0.86 1.98
CA TRP A 93 -7.70 1.01 1.54
C TRP A 93 -8.64 0.17 2.42
N ARG A 94 -9.69 0.79 2.96
CA ARG A 94 -10.67 0.16 3.85
C ARG A 94 -12.11 0.43 3.45
N ALA A 95 -12.34 1.42 2.59
CA ALA A 95 -13.67 1.74 2.09
C ALA A 95 -14.20 0.59 1.20
N PRO A 96 -15.53 0.42 1.10
CA PRO A 96 -16.14 -0.56 0.21
C PRO A 96 -15.71 -0.34 -1.26
N LEU A 97 -15.54 -1.42 -2.02
CA LEU A 97 -15.09 -1.36 -3.42
C LEU A 97 -16.20 -0.88 -4.36
N GLU A 98 -17.45 -1.09 -3.98
CA GLU A 98 -18.64 -0.61 -4.68
C GLU A 98 -18.68 0.92 -4.77
N ASP A 99 -18.23 1.60 -3.71
CA ASP A 99 -18.22 3.07 -3.60
C ASP A 99 -16.96 3.69 -4.24
N ALA A 100 -15.94 2.87 -4.55
CA ALA A 100 -14.70 3.35 -5.14
C ALA A 100 -14.89 3.83 -6.59
N PRO A 101 -14.20 4.91 -7.03
CA PRO A 101 -14.19 5.29 -8.44
C PRO A 101 -13.68 4.14 -9.33
N PRO A 102 -14.12 4.05 -10.61
CA PRO A 102 -13.78 2.92 -11.48
C PRO A 102 -12.29 2.60 -11.57
N HIS A 103 -11.44 3.61 -11.77
CA HIS A 103 -9.98 3.43 -11.85
C HIS A 103 -9.36 2.89 -10.54
N VAL A 104 -9.88 3.32 -9.38
CA VAL A 104 -9.44 2.81 -8.08
C VAL A 104 -9.84 1.35 -7.92
N ARG A 105 -11.09 1.04 -8.26
CA ARG A 105 -11.63 -0.31 -8.19
C ARG A 105 -10.83 -1.27 -9.07
N GLU A 106 -10.57 -0.88 -10.31
CA GLU A 106 -9.75 -1.64 -11.26
C GLU A 106 -8.33 -1.87 -10.71
N ALA A 107 -7.68 -0.83 -10.20
CA ALA A 107 -6.34 -0.95 -9.62
C ALA A 107 -6.31 -1.88 -8.40
N LEU A 108 -7.31 -1.81 -7.51
CA LEU A 108 -7.41 -2.69 -6.35
C LEU A 108 -7.71 -4.14 -6.74
N GLN A 109 -8.57 -4.36 -7.74
CA GLN A 109 -8.88 -5.69 -8.26
C GLN A 109 -7.66 -6.34 -8.93
N ASP A 110 -6.89 -5.57 -9.71
CA ASP A 110 -5.65 -6.04 -10.31
C ASP A 110 -4.63 -6.47 -9.24
N LEU A 111 -4.42 -5.62 -8.24
CA LEU A 111 -3.54 -5.92 -7.12
C LEU A 111 -4.01 -7.15 -6.32
N ALA A 112 -5.31 -7.28 -6.08
CA ALA A 112 -5.90 -8.44 -5.39
C ALA A 112 -5.66 -9.74 -6.18
N ARG A 113 -5.85 -9.70 -7.51
CA ARG A 113 -5.56 -10.83 -8.40
C ARG A 113 -4.08 -11.21 -8.36
N ARG A 114 -3.17 -10.24 -8.50
CA ARG A 114 -1.72 -10.47 -8.40
C ARG A 114 -1.31 -11.04 -7.05
N SER A 115 -1.89 -10.55 -5.96
CA SER A 115 -1.66 -11.07 -4.60
C SER A 115 -2.13 -12.53 -4.47
N ALA A 116 -3.29 -12.89 -5.03
CA ALA A 116 -3.77 -14.28 -5.06
C ALA A 116 -2.83 -15.19 -5.87
N GLU A 117 -2.34 -14.71 -7.02
CA GLU A 117 -1.37 -15.45 -7.84
C GLU A 117 -0.02 -15.66 -7.11
N GLU A 118 0.45 -14.65 -6.36
CA GLU A 118 1.62 -14.74 -5.49
C GLU A 118 1.42 -15.82 -4.41
N SER A 119 0.31 -15.77 -3.66
CA SER A 119 -0.01 -16.75 -2.64
C SER A 119 -0.09 -18.17 -3.21
N ALA A 120 -0.78 -18.37 -4.34
CA ALA A 120 -0.88 -19.67 -4.98
C ALA A 120 0.48 -20.20 -5.48
N ARG A 121 1.36 -19.31 -5.95
CA ARG A 121 2.74 -19.67 -6.33
C ARG A 121 3.53 -20.17 -5.13
N TRP A 122 3.41 -19.50 -3.99
CA TRP A 122 4.06 -19.93 -2.75
C TRP A 122 3.54 -21.26 -2.23
N GLU A 123 2.22 -21.46 -2.23
CA GLU A 123 1.64 -22.73 -1.80
C GLU A 123 2.14 -23.88 -2.67
N ARG A 124 2.19 -23.70 -4.00
CA ARG A 124 2.77 -24.69 -4.91
C ARG A 124 4.25 -24.95 -4.64
N ALA A 125 5.03 -23.91 -4.36
CA ALA A 125 6.46 -24.04 -4.06
C ALA A 125 6.73 -24.68 -2.68
N ALA A 126 5.85 -24.48 -1.70
CA ALA A 126 5.97 -25.03 -0.34
C ALA A 126 5.42 -26.46 -0.21
N HIS A 127 4.51 -26.87 -1.10
CA HIS A 127 3.88 -28.20 -1.11
C HIS A 127 4.86 -29.40 -1.10
N PRO A 128 5.98 -29.37 -1.86
CA PRO A 128 6.98 -30.45 -1.83
C PRO A 128 7.66 -30.57 -0.46
N LEU A 129 8.04 -29.46 0.17
CA LEU A 129 8.70 -29.46 1.48
C LEU A 129 7.79 -29.97 2.59
N ARG A 130 6.50 -29.60 2.54
CA ARG A 130 5.48 -30.11 3.47
C ARG A 130 5.29 -31.62 3.34
N THR A 131 5.24 -32.12 2.10
CA THR A 131 5.11 -33.56 1.81
C THR A 131 6.33 -34.35 2.30
N VAL A 132 7.54 -33.80 2.15
CA VAL A 132 8.78 -34.40 2.66
C VAL A 132 8.77 -34.45 4.20
N LEU A 133 8.41 -33.35 4.87
CA LEU A 133 8.34 -33.30 6.33
C LEU A 133 7.27 -34.25 6.90
N GLU A 134 6.12 -34.38 6.24
CA GLU A 134 5.06 -35.32 6.63
C GLU A 134 5.48 -36.79 6.42
N ARG A 135 6.28 -37.10 5.40
CA ARG A 135 6.87 -38.44 5.22
C ARG A 135 7.91 -38.75 6.28
N LEU A 136 8.79 -37.81 6.60
CA LEU A 136 9.80 -37.99 7.65
C LEU A 136 9.15 -38.18 9.04
N ARG A 137 8.07 -37.45 9.35
CA ARG A 137 7.29 -37.64 10.59
C ARG A 137 6.65 -39.03 10.69
N ARG A 138 6.28 -39.65 9.56
CA ARG A 138 5.72 -41.02 9.54
C ARG A 138 6.79 -42.10 9.74
N TRP A 139 8.04 -41.82 9.41
CA TRP A 139 9.18 -42.73 9.61
C TRP A 139 9.74 -42.74 11.03
N TRP A 140 9.34 -41.77 11.86
CA TRP A 140 9.77 -41.61 13.25
C TRP A 140 8.67 -41.99 14.27
N ARG A 141 7.63 -42.72 13.83
CA ARG A 141 6.69 -43.45 14.70
C ARG A 141 6.90 -44.94 14.49
#